data_AF-A0A9W9A4Q8-F1
#
_entry.id   AF-A0A9W9A4Q8-F1
#
_cell.length_a   1.000
_cell.length_b   1.000
_cell.length_c   1.000
_cell.angle_alpha   90.00
_cell.angle_beta   90.00
_cell.angle_gamma   90.00
#
_symmetry.space_group_name_H-M   'P 1'
#
loop_
_entity.id
_entity.type
_entity.pdbx_description
1 polymer ?
#
loop_
_entity_poly.entity_id
_entity_poly.type
_entity_poly.pdbx_seq_one_letter_code
_entity_poly.pdbx_strand_id
1 'polypeptide(L)'
;MFSPLAVAVIVLPLFLHSVNAQSCTRNYTVQDGDTCDSISAAQNVSTYQLATVNSGVIDSTCSNLQVGTSLCLGYEGEDCTTTYAVVAQDTCDSIYSTYGINSTLLYGNNPQIDPSCDNIYVGEVLCVASTIAAPPAGSSSVNTAIPSTATAAASAIPTSSIAITSSFVAAPVVTSSTITSFSATSSTVTSVAASSSSSSDDDDGDLPYCDEL
;
A
#
# COMPACT_ATOMS: atom_id res chain seq x y z
N MET A 1 23.78 -66.18 36.14
CA MET A 1 22.96 -65.63 35.04
C MET A 1 23.08 -64.10 35.13
N PHE A 2 23.97 -63.48 34.36
CA PHE A 2 24.15 -62.02 34.35
C PHE A 2 24.04 -61.55 32.89
N SER A 3 22.96 -60.84 32.58
CA SER A 3 22.76 -60.19 31.27
C SER A 3 23.58 -58.90 31.19
N PRO A 4 24.23 -58.61 30.05
CA PRO A 4 24.76 -57.28 29.80
C PRO A 4 23.66 -56.39 29.19
N LEU A 5 23.41 -55.22 29.79
CA LEU A 5 22.66 -54.14 29.15
C LEU A 5 23.56 -53.50 28.08
N ALA A 6 23.14 -53.56 26.82
CA ALA A 6 23.73 -52.76 25.74
C ALA A 6 23.20 -51.33 25.82
N VAL A 7 24.09 -50.36 26.03
CA VAL A 7 23.77 -48.93 25.95
C VAL A 7 23.90 -48.51 24.49
N ALA A 8 22.77 -48.28 23.82
CA ALA A 8 22.74 -47.72 22.48
C ALA A 8 22.91 -46.19 22.56
N VAL A 9 24.08 -45.70 22.15
CA VAL A 9 24.34 -44.25 22.01
C VAL A 9 23.71 -43.79 20.69
N ILE A 10 22.54 -43.14 20.79
CA ILE A 10 21.86 -42.51 19.65
C ILE A 10 22.65 -41.24 19.30
N VAL A 11 23.47 -41.31 18.25
CA VAL A 11 24.16 -40.14 17.68
C VAL A 11 23.12 -39.35 16.89
N LEU A 12 22.57 -38.29 17.50
CA LEU A 12 21.65 -37.37 16.82
C LEU A 12 22.44 -36.56 15.78
N PRO A 13 22.11 -36.64 14.48
CA PRO A 13 22.79 -35.85 13.47
C PRO A 13 22.48 -34.37 13.69
N LEU A 14 23.52 -33.59 14.00
CA LEU A 14 23.47 -32.13 13.95
C LEU A 14 23.31 -31.72 12.49
N PHE A 15 22.07 -31.52 12.05
CA PHE A 15 21.78 -30.88 10.77
C PHE A 15 22.26 -29.42 10.86
N LEU A 16 23.43 -29.17 10.27
CA LEU A 16 23.91 -27.83 9.97
C LEU A 16 23.00 -27.24 8.89
N HIS A 17 21.99 -26.48 9.31
CA HIS A 17 21.20 -25.68 8.39
C HIS A 17 22.09 -24.56 7.87
N SER A 18 22.43 -24.64 6.59
CA SER A 18 23.17 -23.57 5.91
C SER A 18 22.23 -22.38 5.77
N VAL A 19 22.39 -21.40 6.64
CA VAL A 19 21.76 -20.09 6.46
C VAL A 19 22.49 -19.45 5.29
N ASN A 20 21.90 -19.54 4.09
CA ASN A 20 22.39 -18.78 2.95
C ASN A 20 22.19 -17.30 3.30
N ALA A 21 23.30 -16.59 3.52
CA ALA A 21 23.27 -15.14 3.62
C ALA A 21 22.83 -14.59 2.26
N GLN A 22 21.60 -14.09 2.15
CA GLN A 22 21.15 -13.46 0.92
C GLN A 22 21.98 -12.21 0.65
N SER A 23 22.49 -12.12 -0.58
CA SER A 23 23.29 -10.99 -1.07
C SER A 23 22.39 -9.79 -1.33
N CYS A 24 22.61 -8.71 -0.58
CA CYS A 24 21.95 -7.45 -0.89
C CYS A 24 22.42 -6.92 -2.25
N THR A 25 21.49 -6.67 -3.17
CA THR A 25 21.80 -6.24 -4.54
C THR A 25 21.82 -4.73 -4.67
N ARG A 26 20.96 -4.02 -3.91
CA ARG A 26 20.83 -2.56 -3.95
C ARG A 26 20.83 -2.00 -2.55
N ASN A 27 21.54 -0.90 -2.33
CA ASN A 27 21.64 -0.24 -1.03
C ASN A 27 21.18 1.21 -1.14
N TYR A 28 20.62 1.73 -0.06
CA TYR A 28 20.25 3.13 0.10
C TYR A 28 20.71 3.66 1.46
N THR A 29 21.21 4.88 1.49
CA THR A 29 21.59 5.54 2.75
C THR A 29 20.52 6.55 3.14
N VAL A 30 19.94 6.34 4.33
CA VAL A 30 18.88 7.21 4.88
C VAL A 30 19.35 8.66 4.96
N GLN A 31 18.52 9.55 4.43
CA GLN A 31 18.69 10.99 4.44
C GLN A 31 17.78 11.67 5.48
N ASP A 32 18.07 12.93 5.77
CA ASP A 32 17.24 13.73 6.69
C ASP A 32 15.84 13.95 6.09
N GLY A 33 14.80 13.66 6.88
CA GLY A 33 13.40 13.76 6.44
C GLY A 33 12.85 12.53 5.73
N ASP A 34 13.63 11.47 5.55
CA ASP A 34 13.15 10.23 4.92
C ASP A 34 12.11 9.49 5.79
N THR A 35 11.14 8.91 5.10
CA THR A 35 10.21 7.88 5.60
C THR A 35 10.34 6.62 4.74
N CYS A 36 9.95 5.45 5.26
CA CYS A 36 9.96 4.22 4.45
C CYS A 36 9.16 4.38 3.15
N ASP A 37 8.00 5.05 3.17
CA ASP A 37 7.19 5.25 1.97
C ASP A 37 7.87 6.16 0.96
N SER A 38 8.50 7.26 1.42
CA SER A 38 9.23 8.17 0.53
C SER A 38 10.46 7.51 -0.10
N ILE A 39 11.20 6.71 0.68
CA ILE A 39 12.31 5.89 0.16
C ILE A 39 11.78 4.88 -0.84
N SER A 40 10.70 4.18 -0.49
CA SER A 40 10.10 3.15 -1.34
C SER A 40 9.68 3.71 -2.70
N ALA A 41 9.01 4.86 -2.69
CA ALA A 41 8.56 5.54 -3.89
C ALA A 41 9.73 6.06 -4.73
N ALA A 42 10.76 6.63 -4.09
CA ALA A 42 11.92 7.17 -4.79
C ALA A 42 12.85 6.08 -5.35
N GLN A 43 12.95 4.95 -4.67
CA GLN A 43 13.92 3.88 -4.99
C GLN A 43 13.30 2.69 -5.72
N ASN A 44 12.00 2.75 -6.07
CA ASN A 44 11.26 1.66 -6.70
C ASN A 44 11.46 0.33 -5.94
N VAL A 45 11.06 0.34 -4.68
CA VAL A 45 10.99 -0.84 -3.81
C VAL A 45 9.63 -0.82 -3.13
N SER A 46 8.98 -1.97 -2.95
CA SER A 46 7.73 -1.97 -2.18
C SER A 46 8.00 -1.70 -0.70
N THR A 47 7.07 -1.03 -0.01
CA THR A 47 7.21 -0.75 1.42
C THR A 47 7.38 -2.06 2.21
N TYR A 48 6.68 -3.12 1.79
CA TYR A 48 6.84 -4.48 2.33
C TYR A 48 8.24 -5.05 2.17
N GLN A 49 8.81 -4.98 0.96
CA GLN A 49 10.14 -5.51 0.69
C GLN A 49 11.18 -4.76 1.52
N LEU A 50 11.09 -3.42 1.58
CA LEU A 50 11.98 -2.60 2.38
C LEU A 50 11.92 -2.99 3.87
N ALA A 51 10.71 -3.13 4.43
CA ALA A 51 10.49 -3.56 5.82
C ALA A 51 11.03 -4.97 6.09
N THR A 52 10.77 -5.91 5.20
CA THR A 52 11.12 -7.33 5.38
C THR A 52 12.63 -7.55 5.34
N VAL A 53 13.28 -7.00 4.32
CA VAL A 53 14.73 -7.12 4.09
C VAL A 53 15.52 -6.47 5.24
N ASN A 54 14.98 -5.42 5.88
CA ASN A 54 15.65 -4.68 6.94
C ASN A 54 15.04 -4.91 8.33
N SER A 55 14.29 -5.99 8.54
CA SER A 55 13.59 -6.30 9.80
C SER A 55 14.45 -6.35 11.07
N GLY A 56 15.77 -6.48 10.95
CA GLY A 56 16.73 -6.39 12.06
C GLY A 56 17.28 -4.98 12.34
N VAL A 57 16.97 -4.01 11.48
CA VAL A 57 17.47 -2.62 11.52
C VAL A 57 16.31 -1.64 11.66
N ILE A 58 15.19 -1.86 10.97
CA ILE A 58 13.97 -1.05 11.07
C ILE A 58 12.84 -1.84 11.74
N ASP A 59 12.06 -1.14 12.55
CA ASP A 59 10.87 -1.69 13.19
C ASP A 59 9.69 -1.78 12.21
N SER A 60 8.64 -2.49 12.64
CA SER A 60 7.45 -2.73 11.82
C SER A 60 6.64 -1.49 11.46
N THR A 61 6.85 -0.38 12.16
CA THR A 61 6.21 0.92 11.93
C THR A 61 7.12 1.88 11.16
N CYS A 62 8.33 1.46 10.80
CA CYS A 62 9.39 2.31 10.27
C CYS A 62 9.65 3.58 11.12
N SER A 63 9.49 3.49 12.45
CA SER A 63 9.55 4.67 13.33
C SER A 63 10.97 4.99 13.81
N ASN A 64 11.89 4.04 13.66
CA ASN A 64 13.26 4.11 14.18
C ASN A 64 14.32 4.43 13.11
N LEU A 65 13.92 4.95 11.94
CA LEU A 65 14.84 5.28 10.85
C LEU A 65 15.94 6.26 11.33
N GLN A 66 17.21 5.95 11.05
CA GLN A 66 18.35 6.78 11.47
C GLN A 66 19.13 7.26 10.25
N VAL A 67 19.33 8.57 10.13
CA VAL A 67 20.12 9.20 9.06
C VAL A 67 21.53 8.59 9.01
N GLY A 68 22.00 8.28 7.80
CA GLY A 68 23.29 7.63 7.56
C GLY A 68 23.27 6.10 7.67
N THR A 69 22.17 5.49 8.10
CA THR A 69 22.01 4.02 8.07
C THR A 69 21.91 3.53 6.63
N SER A 70 22.66 2.47 6.31
CA SER A 70 22.54 1.78 5.02
C SER A 70 21.44 0.73 5.10
N LEU A 71 20.39 0.89 4.30
CA LEU A 71 19.30 -0.06 4.12
C LEU A 71 19.55 -0.88 2.85
N CYS A 72 19.18 -2.15 2.91
CA CYS A 72 19.13 -3.01 1.74
C CYS A 72 17.77 -2.87 1.05
N LEU A 73 17.75 -2.60 -0.24
CA LEU A 73 16.51 -2.43 -0.99
C LEU A 73 15.96 -3.74 -1.57
N GLY A 74 16.79 -4.76 -1.73
CA GLY A 74 16.38 -6.05 -2.30
C GLY A 74 17.52 -7.06 -2.35
N TYR A 75 17.17 -8.34 -2.30
CA TYR A 75 18.12 -9.44 -2.39
C TYR A 75 18.25 -9.95 -3.81
N GLU A 76 19.34 -10.66 -4.10
CA GLU A 76 19.50 -11.33 -5.39
C GLU A 76 18.37 -12.35 -5.61
N GLY A 77 17.59 -12.15 -6.68
CA GLY A 77 16.41 -12.97 -7.01
C GLY A 77 15.10 -12.54 -6.32
N GLU A 78 15.16 -11.60 -5.37
CA GLU A 78 14.01 -11.07 -4.63
C GLU A 78 14.11 -9.53 -4.53
N ASP A 79 14.04 -8.87 -5.69
CA ASP A 79 14.06 -7.42 -5.80
C ASP A 79 12.97 -6.93 -6.78
N CYS A 80 11.78 -6.61 -6.24
CA CYS A 80 10.72 -6.02 -7.02
C CYS A 80 10.98 -4.54 -7.30
N THR A 81 11.25 -4.23 -8.57
CA THR A 81 11.49 -2.87 -9.08
C THR A 81 10.33 -2.28 -9.87
N THR A 82 9.29 -3.08 -10.15
CA THR A 82 8.05 -2.59 -10.78
C THR A 82 7.05 -2.29 -9.67
N THR A 83 6.95 -1.02 -9.29
CA THR A 83 6.19 -0.60 -8.11
C THR A 83 5.12 0.44 -8.44
N TYR A 84 4.14 0.54 -7.56
CA TYR A 84 3.05 1.52 -7.63
C TYR A 84 2.80 2.13 -6.25
N ALA A 85 2.68 3.45 -6.19
CA ALA A 85 2.29 4.16 -4.97
C ALA A 85 0.76 4.32 -4.95
N VAL A 86 0.13 3.75 -3.93
CA VAL A 86 -1.33 3.77 -3.74
C VAL A 86 -1.82 5.21 -3.63
N VAL A 87 -2.89 5.53 -4.35
CA VAL A 87 -3.56 6.83 -4.31
C VAL A 87 -4.97 6.71 -3.72
N ALA A 88 -5.63 7.86 -3.58
CA ALA A 88 -6.99 7.92 -3.07
C ALA A 88 -7.95 7.13 -3.95
N GLN A 89 -8.87 6.39 -3.32
CA GLN A 89 -9.89 5.54 -3.95
C GLN A 89 -9.36 4.30 -4.69
N ASP A 90 -8.07 3.96 -4.53
CA ASP A 90 -7.57 2.69 -5.04
C ASP A 90 -8.15 1.50 -4.28
N THR A 91 -8.42 0.44 -5.05
CA THR A 91 -8.72 -0.91 -4.57
C THR A 91 -7.74 -1.90 -5.19
N CYS A 92 -7.53 -3.06 -4.59
CA CYS A 92 -6.71 -4.11 -5.20
C CYS A 92 -7.18 -4.44 -6.63
N ASP A 93 -8.50 -4.50 -6.86
CA ASP A 93 -9.09 -4.76 -8.18
C ASP A 93 -8.70 -3.73 -9.22
N SER A 94 -8.76 -2.44 -8.86
CA SER A 94 -8.35 -1.36 -9.75
C SER A 94 -6.85 -1.42 -10.07
N ILE A 95 -6.01 -1.77 -9.09
CA ILE A 95 -4.56 -1.82 -9.23
C ILE A 95 -4.17 -2.98 -10.15
N TYR A 96 -4.56 -4.22 -9.83
CA TYR A 96 -4.13 -5.36 -10.64
C TYR A 96 -4.71 -5.29 -12.07
N SER A 97 -5.91 -4.73 -12.25
CA SER A 97 -6.49 -4.51 -13.57
C SER A 97 -5.70 -3.47 -14.38
N THR A 98 -5.27 -2.37 -13.75
CA THR A 98 -4.48 -1.32 -14.40
C THR A 98 -3.11 -1.83 -14.85
N TYR A 99 -2.49 -2.69 -14.05
CA TYR A 99 -1.18 -3.27 -14.36
C TYR A 99 -1.25 -4.57 -15.17
N GLY A 100 -2.45 -5.09 -15.47
CA GLY A 100 -2.63 -6.32 -16.22
C GLY A 100 -2.09 -7.57 -15.51
N ILE A 101 -2.08 -7.57 -14.18
CA ILE A 101 -1.70 -8.72 -13.33
C ILE A 101 -2.95 -9.33 -12.69
N ASN A 102 -2.88 -10.55 -12.18
CA ASN A 102 -3.98 -11.14 -11.42
C ASN A 102 -3.79 -10.90 -9.91
N SER A 103 -4.85 -11.14 -9.14
CA SER A 103 -4.84 -11.05 -7.68
C SER A 103 -3.77 -11.92 -7.03
N THR A 104 -3.52 -13.15 -7.53
CA THR A 104 -2.47 -14.04 -6.99
C THR A 104 -1.08 -13.41 -7.08
N LEU A 105 -0.76 -12.72 -8.18
CA LEU A 105 0.50 -12.01 -8.32
C LEU A 105 0.57 -10.79 -7.40
N LEU A 106 -0.51 -10.03 -7.29
CA LEU A 106 -0.56 -8.86 -6.39
C LEU A 106 -0.35 -9.29 -4.94
N TYR A 107 -1.12 -10.25 -4.43
CA TYR A 107 -1.00 -10.74 -3.05
C TYR A 107 0.31 -11.50 -2.81
N GLY A 108 0.81 -12.25 -3.80
CA GLY A 108 2.09 -12.95 -3.68
C GLY A 108 3.28 -11.99 -3.59
N ASN A 109 3.21 -10.85 -4.28
CA ASN A 109 4.23 -9.80 -4.21
C ASN A 109 4.04 -8.82 -3.06
N ASN A 110 2.85 -8.80 -2.44
CA ASN A 110 2.51 -7.91 -1.33
C ASN A 110 1.80 -8.71 -0.23
N PRO A 111 2.51 -9.61 0.47
CA PRO A 111 1.89 -10.51 1.44
C PRO A 111 1.37 -9.81 2.70
N GLN A 112 1.67 -8.53 2.88
CA GLN A 112 1.07 -7.71 3.93
C GLN A 112 -0.38 -7.33 3.66
N ILE A 113 -0.83 -7.37 2.39
CA ILE A 113 -2.21 -7.02 2.05
C ILE A 113 -3.14 -8.14 2.54
N ASP A 114 -4.17 -7.76 3.29
CA ASP A 114 -5.17 -8.70 3.75
C ASP A 114 -6.11 -9.14 2.61
N PRO A 115 -6.82 -10.27 2.75
CA PRO A 115 -7.71 -10.75 1.69
C PRO A 115 -8.86 -9.80 1.33
N SER A 116 -9.25 -8.90 2.25
CA SER A 116 -10.25 -7.85 2.01
C SER A 116 -9.68 -6.63 1.28
N CYS A 117 -8.36 -6.48 1.21
CA CYS A 117 -7.65 -5.31 0.69
C CYS A 117 -8.04 -3.98 1.37
N ASP A 118 -8.46 -4.04 2.63
CA ASP A 118 -8.90 -2.86 3.39
C ASP A 118 -7.74 -2.19 4.16
N ASN A 119 -6.56 -2.82 4.17
CA ASN A 119 -5.38 -2.33 4.87
C ASN A 119 -4.39 -1.53 4.02
N ILE A 120 -4.72 -1.22 2.76
CA ILE A 120 -3.89 -0.34 1.92
C ILE A 120 -4.18 1.13 2.19
N TYR A 121 -3.14 1.96 2.13
CA TYR A 121 -3.23 3.39 2.42
C TYR A 121 -2.53 4.25 1.39
N VAL A 122 -2.96 5.52 1.28
CA VAL A 122 -2.38 6.48 0.34
C VAL A 122 -0.90 6.67 0.66
N GLY A 123 -0.04 6.46 -0.35
CA GLY A 123 1.41 6.54 -0.25
C GLY A 123 2.11 5.20 -0.02
N GLU A 124 1.39 4.13 0.34
CA GLU A 124 1.98 2.79 0.40
C GLU A 124 2.48 2.36 -0.98
N VAL A 125 3.68 1.79 -1.05
CA VAL A 125 4.27 1.36 -2.32
C VAL A 125 4.15 -0.15 -2.46
N LEU A 126 3.40 -0.58 -3.46
CA LEU A 126 3.13 -1.99 -3.77
C LEU A 126 4.02 -2.46 -4.91
N CYS A 127 4.40 -3.74 -4.87
CA CYS A 127 5.02 -4.43 -5.97
C CYS A 127 3.96 -4.92 -6.96
N VAL A 128 4.03 -4.46 -8.21
CA VAL A 128 3.06 -4.78 -9.28
C VAL A 128 3.73 -5.53 -10.45
N ALA A 129 4.83 -6.23 -10.16
CA ALA A 129 5.51 -7.06 -11.14
C ALA A 129 4.63 -8.22 -11.62
N SER A 130 4.78 -8.62 -12.89
CA SER A 130 4.05 -9.73 -13.52
C SER A 130 4.57 -11.12 -13.10
N THR A 131 5.53 -11.18 -12.18
CA THR A 131 6.11 -12.39 -11.60
C THR A 131 6.32 -12.18 -10.10
N ILE A 132 6.44 -13.25 -9.32
CA ILE A 132 6.83 -13.16 -7.91
C ILE A 132 8.29 -12.71 -7.84
N ALA A 133 8.51 -11.52 -7.27
CA ALA A 133 9.81 -10.87 -7.14
C ALA A 133 10.03 -10.27 -5.75
N ALA A 134 9.00 -10.17 -4.91
CA ALA A 134 9.15 -9.78 -3.52
C ALA A 134 9.56 -10.97 -2.63
N PRO A 135 10.21 -10.73 -1.49
CA PRO A 135 10.50 -11.76 -0.50
C PRO A 135 9.23 -12.51 -0.07
N PRO A 136 9.29 -13.83 0.17
CA PRO A 136 8.13 -14.60 0.60
C PRO A 136 7.70 -14.24 2.03
N ALA A 137 6.41 -14.42 2.30
CA ALA A 137 5.86 -14.34 3.65
C ALA A 137 6.47 -15.44 4.54
N GLY A 138 7.46 -15.11 5.38
CA GLY A 138 7.85 -16.04 6.45
C GLY A 138 9.32 -16.15 6.87
N SER A 139 10.20 -15.17 6.61
CA SER A 139 11.54 -15.21 7.23
C SER A 139 11.66 -14.36 8.50
N SER A 140 10.80 -13.36 8.67
CA SER A 140 10.55 -12.63 9.93
C SER A 140 9.30 -11.80 9.67
N SER A 141 8.17 -12.17 10.26
CA SER A 141 6.88 -11.52 10.01
C SER A 141 6.88 -10.09 10.56
N VAL A 142 7.41 -9.17 9.78
CA VAL A 142 7.11 -7.75 9.92
C VAL A 142 5.80 -7.56 9.17
N ASN A 143 4.68 -7.68 9.87
CA ASN A 143 3.50 -6.94 9.41
C ASN A 143 3.97 -5.49 9.37
N THR A 144 4.08 -4.91 8.17
CA THR A 144 4.24 -3.47 8.05
C THR A 144 2.98 -2.90 8.67
N ALA A 145 3.10 -2.40 9.89
CA ALA A 145 1.97 -1.83 10.58
C ALA A 145 1.58 -0.60 9.79
N ILE A 146 0.28 -0.44 9.52
CA ILE A 146 -0.25 0.77 8.89
C ILE A 146 0.21 1.95 9.75
N PRO A 147 0.92 2.94 9.19
CA PRO A 147 1.34 4.11 9.96
C PRO A 147 0.11 4.77 10.61
N SER A 148 0.20 5.19 11.88
CA SER A 148 -0.96 5.74 12.60
C SER A 148 -1.49 7.05 11.98
N THR A 149 -0.67 7.71 11.17
CA THR A 149 -1.00 8.91 10.40
C THR A 149 -1.47 8.61 8.98
N ALA A 150 -1.46 7.36 8.54
CA ALA A 150 -1.84 6.98 7.19
C ALA A 150 -3.34 7.15 6.97
N THR A 151 -3.71 7.61 5.77
CA THR A 151 -5.11 7.69 5.33
C THR A 151 -5.42 6.46 4.48
N ALA A 152 -6.38 5.65 4.92
CA ALA A 152 -6.84 4.49 4.17
C ALA A 152 -7.29 4.89 2.75
N ALA A 153 -6.91 4.11 1.74
CA ALA A 153 -7.15 4.45 0.33
C ALA A 153 -8.66 4.62 0.03
N ALA A 154 -9.48 3.69 0.52
CA ALA A 154 -10.93 3.70 0.34
C ALA A 154 -11.63 4.92 0.97
N SER A 155 -11.08 5.49 2.04
CA SER A 155 -11.66 6.66 2.74
C SER A 155 -11.09 8.00 2.29
N ALA A 156 -10.02 7.99 1.49
CA ALA A 156 -9.39 9.22 1.04
C ALA A 156 -10.25 9.91 -0.03
N ILE A 157 -10.68 11.15 0.24
CA ILE A 157 -11.28 12.00 -0.79
C ILE A 157 -10.15 12.45 -1.73
N PRO A 158 -10.29 12.36 -3.06
CA PRO A 158 -9.25 12.83 -3.97
C PRO A 158 -9.04 14.33 -3.79
N THR A 159 -7.86 14.71 -3.27
CA THR A 159 -7.49 16.12 -3.11
C THR A 159 -7.16 16.71 -4.48
N SER A 160 -8.18 17.11 -5.23
CA SER A 160 -8.04 18.02 -6.36
C SER A 160 -7.82 19.44 -5.84
N SER A 161 -6.66 19.70 -5.23
CA SER A 161 -6.28 21.04 -4.80
C SER A 161 -5.87 21.87 -6.01
N ILE A 162 -6.85 22.49 -6.67
CA ILE A 162 -6.60 23.67 -7.51
C ILE A 162 -6.08 24.76 -6.56
N ALA A 163 -4.77 24.93 -6.50
CA ALA A 163 -4.14 26.05 -5.83
C ALA A 163 -4.53 27.33 -6.58
N ILE A 164 -5.65 27.95 -6.19
CA ILE A 164 -5.96 29.32 -6.58
C ILE A 164 -4.98 30.21 -5.83
N THR A 165 -3.81 30.43 -6.43
CA THR A 165 -2.85 31.45 -6.03
C THR A 165 -3.50 32.81 -6.29
N SER A 166 -4.35 33.23 -5.36
CA SER A 166 -4.88 34.59 -5.34
C SER A 166 -3.75 35.52 -4.90
N SER A 167 -2.91 35.90 -5.86
CA SER A 167 -1.93 36.97 -5.71
C SER A 167 -2.69 38.30 -5.66
N PHE A 168 -3.06 38.74 -4.45
CA PHE A 168 -3.53 40.10 -4.24
C PHE A 168 -2.31 41.03 -4.27
N VAL A 169 -1.94 41.49 -5.47
CA VAL A 169 -1.04 42.62 -5.61
C VAL A 169 -1.80 43.85 -5.08
N ALA A 170 -1.36 44.39 -3.94
CA ALA A 170 -1.89 45.61 -3.37
C ALA A 170 -1.64 46.78 -4.34
N ALA A 171 -2.67 47.19 -5.08
CA ALA A 171 -2.68 48.43 -5.84
C ALA A 171 -3.24 49.58 -4.96
N PRO A 172 -2.71 50.81 -5.07
CA PRO A 172 -3.04 51.90 -4.17
C PRO A 172 -4.42 52.51 -4.47
N VAL A 173 -5.03 53.00 -3.39
CA VAL A 173 -6.27 53.78 -3.33
C VAL A 173 -6.26 54.92 -4.34
N VAL A 174 -7.23 54.91 -5.27
CA VAL A 174 -7.67 56.11 -5.99
C VAL A 174 -9.16 56.27 -5.85
N THR A 175 -9.50 57.33 -5.14
CA THR A 175 -10.82 57.90 -4.89
C THR A 175 -11.41 58.47 -6.19
N SER A 176 -12.62 58.06 -6.59
CA SER A 176 -13.73 58.96 -7.00
C SER A 176 -14.88 58.22 -7.70
N SER A 177 -16.05 58.31 -7.07
CA SER A 177 -17.36 58.65 -7.63
C SER A 177 -17.75 58.14 -9.03
N THR A 178 -18.69 57.20 -9.08
CA THR A 178 -20.08 57.47 -9.53
C THR A 178 -20.91 56.18 -9.42
N ILE A 179 -22.03 56.27 -8.70
CA ILE A 179 -22.98 55.17 -8.50
C ILE A 179 -23.97 55.25 -9.66
N THR A 180 -23.82 54.39 -10.66
CA THR A 180 -24.89 54.10 -11.62
C THR A 180 -25.46 52.73 -11.32
N SER A 181 -26.70 52.75 -10.83
CA SER A 181 -27.58 51.63 -10.58
C SER A 181 -27.67 50.68 -11.78
N PHE A 182 -27.29 49.42 -11.60
CA PHE A 182 -27.73 48.33 -12.45
C PHE A 182 -28.59 47.36 -11.63
N SER A 183 -29.80 47.18 -12.15
CA SER A 183 -30.90 46.40 -11.60
C SER A 183 -30.53 44.94 -11.39
N ALA A 184 -30.88 44.43 -10.21
CA ALA A 184 -30.88 43.02 -9.90
C ALA A 184 -31.96 42.30 -10.74
N THR A 185 -31.55 41.45 -11.68
CA THR A 185 -32.42 40.38 -12.18
C THR A 185 -32.21 39.17 -11.28
N SER A 186 -33.22 38.95 -10.45
CA SER A 186 -33.37 37.76 -9.61
C SER A 186 -33.58 36.54 -10.50
N SER A 187 -32.65 35.58 -10.48
CA SER A 187 -32.89 34.23 -10.97
C SER A 187 -33.10 33.32 -9.77
N THR A 188 -34.38 33.12 -9.47
CA THR A 188 -34.93 32.07 -8.61
C THR A 188 -34.43 30.70 -9.08
N VAL A 189 -33.54 30.07 -8.33
CA VAL A 189 -33.31 28.63 -8.41
C VAL A 189 -34.40 27.95 -7.59
N THR A 190 -35.42 27.50 -8.31
CA THR A 190 -36.53 26.68 -7.85
C THR A 190 -36.02 25.34 -7.33
N SER A 191 -36.15 25.11 -6.03
CA SER A 191 -36.10 23.78 -5.43
C SER A 191 -37.41 23.04 -5.71
N VAL A 192 -37.36 22.07 -6.64
CA VAL A 192 -38.39 21.04 -6.76
C VAL A 192 -37.94 19.79 -6.02
N ALA A 193 -38.61 19.53 -4.90
CA ALA A 193 -38.75 18.20 -4.34
C ALA A 193 -39.72 17.40 -5.22
N ALA A 194 -39.40 16.16 -5.53
CA ALA A 194 -40.39 15.15 -5.90
C ALA A 194 -39.83 13.75 -5.62
N SER A 195 -40.68 13.00 -4.95
CA SER A 195 -40.43 11.71 -4.30
C SER A 195 -40.47 10.53 -5.29
N SER A 196 -39.71 9.49 -4.93
CA SER A 196 -40.00 8.06 -5.05
C SER A 196 -40.99 7.55 -6.12
N SER A 197 -40.50 6.63 -6.96
CA SER A 197 -41.30 5.50 -7.45
C SER A 197 -40.43 4.27 -7.69
N SER A 198 -40.80 3.21 -6.99
CA SER A 198 -40.50 1.79 -7.19
C SER A 198 -40.72 1.31 -8.63
N SER A 199 -39.86 0.42 -9.12
CA SER A 199 -40.23 -0.59 -10.12
C SER A 199 -39.38 -1.84 -9.86
N SER A 200 -40.07 -2.89 -9.48
CA SER A 200 -39.64 -4.27 -9.50
C SER A 200 -39.41 -4.70 -10.94
N ASP A 201 -38.36 -5.46 -11.20
CA ASP A 201 -38.32 -6.37 -12.34
C ASP A 201 -37.65 -7.67 -11.85
N ASP A 202 -38.44 -8.74 -11.98
CA ASP A 202 -38.13 -10.13 -11.70
C ASP A 202 -37.14 -10.66 -12.75
N ASP A 203 -36.09 -11.35 -12.31
CA ASP A 203 -35.38 -12.33 -13.15
C ASP A 203 -35.14 -13.60 -12.32
N ASP A 204 -36.14 -14.48 -12.39
CA ASP A 204 -36.06 -15.89 -12.01
C ASP A 204 -35.00 -16.60 -12.87
N GLY A 205 -33.97 -17.10 -12.21
CA GLY A 205 -32.92 -17.93 -12.80
C GLY A 205 -32.58 -19.10 -11.89
N ASP A 206 -33.55 -19.99 -11.69
CA ASP A 206 -33.39 -21.38 -11.22
C ASP A 206 -32.10 -22.01 -11.76
N LEU A 207 -31.13 -22.33 -10.91
CA LEU A 207 -30.24 -23.47 -11.17
C LEU A 207 -29.86 -24.23 -9.88
N PRO A 208 -29.84 -25.57 -9.98
CA PRO A 208 -30.16 -26.47 -8.89
C PRO A 208 -28.99 -26.77 -7.95
N TYR A 209 -29.38 -26.92 -6.68
CA TYR A 209 -28.69 -27.68 -5.64
C TYR A 209 -28.18 -29.02 -6.20
N CYS A 210 -26.89 -29.28 -6.06
CA CYS A 210 -26.34 -30.64 -6.16
C CYS A 210 -25.80 -31.00 -4.78
N ASP A 211 -26.70 -31.60 -4.00
CA ASP A 211 -26.41 -32.40 -2.82
C ASP A 211 -25.62 -33.67 -3.21
N GLU A 212 -24.62 -33.97 -2.39
CA GLU A 212 -24.25 -35.28 -1.85
C GLU A 212 -24.02 -36.47 -2.80
N LEU A 213 -22.75 -36.89 -2.91
CA LEU A 213 -22.28 -38.26 -2.64
C LEU A 213 -20.84 -38.25 -2.12
#